data_AF-A0A8C1G7M4-F1
#
_entry.id   AF-A0A8C1G7M4-F1
#
_cell.length_a   1.000
_cell.length_b   1.000
_cell.length_c   1.000
_cell.angle_alpha   90.00
_cell.angle_beta   90.00
_cell.angle_gamma   90.00
#
_symmetry.space_group_name_H-M   'P 1'
#
loop_
_entity.id
_entity.type
_entity.pdbx_description
1 polymer ?
#
loop_
_entity_poly.entity_id
_entity_poly.type
_entity_poly.pdbx_seq_one_letter_code
_entity_poly.pdbx_strand_id
1 'polypeptide(L)'
;MRTSFDLAPAHTAKSTKSWLNDQGVGVLDWPANSPDLNPIENMWNELKATVKETWASRPPQQCHKLITSMPRRIEAVIKAKGAPTTD
;
A
#
# COMPACT_ATOMS: atom_id res chain seq x y z
N MET A 1 1.25 -13.77 -21.47
CA MET A 1 0.51 -13.28 -20.28
C MET A 1 -0.30 -12.06 -20.73
N ARG A 2 -1.54 -11.88 -20.26
CA ARG A 2 -2.35 -10.70 -20.61
C ARG A 2 -2.59 -9.82 -19.38
N THR A 3 -2.42 -8.52 -19.52
CA THR A 3 -2.54 -7.56 -18.40
C THR A 3 -3.66 -6.56 -18.67
N SER A 4 -4.53 -6.34 -17.68
CA SER A 4 -5.57 -5.30 -17.70
C SER A 4 -5.05 -4.06 -16.96
N PHE A 5 -5.13 -2.89 -17.59
CA PHE A 5 -4.80 -1.59 -17.01
C PHE A 5 -6.03 -0.68 -17.10
N ASP A 6 -6.19 0.22 -16.14
CA ASP A 6 -7.27 1.21 -16.04
C ASP A 6 -7.24 2.31 -17.15
N LEU A 7 -6.36 2.15 -18.14
CA LEU A 7 -6.07 3.11 -19.20
C LEU A 7 -5.69 4.50 -18.67
N ALA A 8 -5.19 4.62 -17.44
CA ALA A 8 -4.67 5.88 -16.93
C ALA A 8 -3.56 6.40 -17.88
N PRO A 9 -3.40 7.73 -18.03
CA PRO A 9 -2.46 8.32 -19.00
C PRO A 9 -1.02 7.80 -18.89
N ALA A 10 -0.58 7.41 -17.69
CA ALA A 10 0.73 6.81 -17.46
C ALA A 10 0.90 5.42 -18.13
N HIS A 11 -0.18 4.66 -18.31
CA HIS A 11 -0.19 3.32 -18.89
C HIS A 11 -0.49 3.32 -20.40
N THR A 12 -0.85 4.48 -20.99
CA THR A 12 -1.17 4.60 -22.42
C THR A 12 -0.05 5.22 -23.27
N ALA A 13 1.08 5.58 -22.65
CA ALA A 13 2.26 6.12 -23.33
C ALA A 13 2.82 5.15 -24.39
N LYS A 14 3.33 5.69 -25.50
CA LYS A 14 3.89 4.91 -26.62
C LYS A 14 5.05 4.00 -26.19
N SER A 15 5.93 4.51 -25.34
CA SER A 15 7.07 3.77 -24.78
C SER A 15 6.61 2.55 -23.97
N THR A 16 5.61 2.73 -23.10
CA THR A 16 5.02 1.66 -22.29
C THR A 16 4.39 0.58 -23.17
N LYS A 17 3.66 0.96 -24.23
CA LYS A 17 3.07 0.01 -25.18
C LYS A 17 4.12 -0.78 -25.97
N SER A 18 5.19 -0.10 -26.41
CA SER A 18 6.30 -0.77 -27.11
C SER A 18 6.97 -1.81 -26.21
N TRP A 19 7.30 -1.43 -24.97
CA TRP A 19 7.92 -2.34 -24.02
C TRP A 19 7.04 -3.57 -23.73
N LEU A 20 5.73 -3.38 -23.50
CA LEU A 20 4.81 -4.49 -23.26
C LEU A 20 4.77 -5.46 -24.44
N ASN A 21 4.78 -4.94 -25.67
CA ASN A 21 4.82 -5.76 -26.88
C ASN A 21 6.15 -6.53 -27.01
N ASP A 22 7.28 -5.88 -26.72
CA ASP A 22 8.61 -6.50 -26.75
C ASP A 22 8.73 -7.62 -25.70
N GLN A 23 8.03 -7.52 -24.57
CA GLN A 23 7.93 -8.56 -23.55
C GLN A 23 6.90 -9.67 -23.88
N GLY A 24 6.21 -9.59 -25.04
CA GLY A 24 5.16 -10.54 -25.41
C GLY A 24 3.92 -10.49 -24.50
N VAL A 25 3.69 -9.34 -23.84
CA VAL A 25 2.54 -9.12 -22.97
C VAL A 25 1.41 -8.51 -23.79
N GLY A 26 0.35 -9.30 -24.00
CA GLY A 26 -0.85 -8.82 -24.67
C GLY A 26 -1.67 -7.93 -23.74
N VAL A 27 -1.94 -6.69 -24.14
CA VAL A 27 -2.86 -5.82 -23.40
C VAL A 27 -4.29 -6.22 -23.75
N LEU A 28 -5.14 -6.40 -22.73
CA LEU A 28 -6.57 -6.66 -22.95
C LEU A 28 -7.25 -5.37 -23.41
N ASP A 29 -8.16 -5.48 -24.38
CA ASP A 29 -9.08 -4.39 -24.73
C ASP A 29 -10.05 -4.19 -23.56
N TRP A 30 -9.69 -3.28 -22.66
CA TRP A 30 -10.41 -3.00 -21.44
C TRP A 30 -11.17 -1.67 -21.55
N PRO A 31 -12.44 -1.60 -21.08
CA PRO A 31 -13.15 -0.34 -21.03
C PRO A 31 -12.50 0.63 -20.03
N ALA A 32 -12.26 1.88 -20.47
CA ALA A 32 -11.74 2.93 -19.59
C ALA A 32 -12.72 3.19 -18.43
N ASN A 33 -12.20 3.47 -17.23
CA ASN A 33 -12.99 3.80 -16.04
C ASN A 33 -14.01 2.72 -15.61
N SER A 34 -13.68 1.45 -15.75
CA SER A 34 -14.48 0.33 -15.21
C SER A 34 -13.78 -0.33 -14.01
N PRO A 35 -13.82 0.31 -12.81
CA PRO A 35 -13.23 -0.26 -11.59
C PRO A 35 -13.96 -1.54 -11.15
N ASP A 36 -15.25 -1.65 -11.44
CA ASP A 36 -16.10 -2.81 -11.18
C ASP A 36 -15.61 -4.10 -11.87
N LEU A 37 -14.92 -3.96 -12.99
CA LEU A 37 -14.37 -5.10 -13.72
C LEU A 37 -12.96 -5.47 -13.25
N ASN A 38 -12.27 -4.60 -12.50
CA ASN A 38 -10.87 -4.80 -12.14
C ASN A 38 -10.77 -5.68 -10.87
N PRO A 39 -10.26 -6.92 -10.96
CA PRO A 39 -10.21 -7.82 -9.80
C PRO A 39 -9.38 -7.29 -8.63
N ILE A 40 -8.44 -6.36 -8.88
CA ILE A 40 -7.64 -5.75 -7.82
C ILE A 40 -8.50 -4.89 -6.87
N GLU A 41 -9.61 -4.34 -7.34
CA GLU A 41 -10.52 -3.54 -6.51
C GLU A 41 -11.19 -4.41 -5.44
N ASN A 42 -11.52 -5.66 -5.77
CA ASN A 42 -12.03 -6.61 -4.80
C ASN A 42 -10.99 -6.92 -3.71
N MET A 43 -9.74 -7.14 -4.12
CA MET A 43 -8.64 -7.35 -3.16
C MET A 43 -8.42 -6.12 -2.26
N TRP A 44 -8.50 -4.91 -2.82
CA TRP A 44 -8.39 -3.69 -2.02
C TRP A 44 -9.52 -3.55 -1.02
N ASN A 45 -10.74 -3.93 -1.38
CA ASN A 45 -11.89 -3.91 -0.47
C ASN A 45 -11.72 -4.89 0.68
N GLU A 46 -11.28 -6.11 0.40
CA GLU A 46 -10.96 -7.11 1.43
C GLU A 46 -9.87 -6.60 2.38
N LEU A 47 -8.76 -6.09 1.83
CA LEU A 47 -7.67 -5.57 2.65
C LEU A 47 -8.13 -4.42 3.55
N LYS A 48 -8.91 -3.47 3.03
CA LYS A 48 -9.46 -2.36 3.82
C LYS A 48 -10.36 -2.88 4.95
N ALA A 49 -11.20 -3.88 4.68
CA ALA A 49 -12.05 -4.48 5.69
C ALA A 49 -11.23 -5.16 6.79
N THR A 50 -10.26 -5.98 6.42
CA THR A 50 -9.36 -6.66 7.37
C THR A 50 -8.55 -5.68 8.21
N VAL A 51 -8.00 -4.62 7.61
CA VAL A 51 -7.25 -3.58 8.34
C VAL A 51 -8.15 -2.88 9.35
N LYS A 52 -9.39 -2.54 8.96
CA LYS A 52 -10.35 -1.88 9.84
C LYS A 52 -10.75 -2.76 11.02
N GLU A 53 -11.02 -4.04 10.77
CA GLU A 53 -11.35 -5.02 11.81
C GLU A 53 -10.15 -5.29 12.75
N THR A 54 -8.96 -5.47 12.19
CA THR A 54 -7.73 -5.69 12.95
C THR A 54 -7.40 -4.47 13.82
N TRP A 55 -7.66 -3.27 13.32
CA TRP A 55 -7.48 -2.05 14.10
C TRP A 55 -8.50 -1.94 15.24
N ALA A 56 -9.78 -2.22 14.95
CA ALA A 56 -10.85 -2.16 15.94
C ALA A 56 -10.69 -3.21 17.06
N SER A 57 -10.14 -4.38 16.75
CA SER A 57 -9.88 -5.45 17.71
C SER A 57 -8.62 -5.24 18.55
N ARG A 58 -7.78 -4.25 18.23
CA ARG A 58 -6.56 -3.97 19.00
C ARG A 58 -6.91 -3.45 20.40
N PRO A 59 -6.42 -4.08 21.47
CA PRO A 59 -6.77 -3.68 22.84
C PRO A 59 -6.20 -2.30 23.18
N PRO A 60 -6.97 -1.42 23.87
CA PRO A 60 -6.48 -0.09 24.31
C PRO A 60 -5.20 -0.15 25.16
N GLN A 61 -4.96 -1.27 25.85
CA GLN A 61 -3.76 -1.54 26.62
C GLN A 61 -2.49 -1.48 25.76
N GLN A 62 -2.57 -1.78 24.46
CA GLN A 62 -1.44 -1.67 23.55
C GLN A 62 -1.08 -0.20 23.29
N CYS A 63 -2.08 0.68 23.13
CA CYS A 63 -1.85 2.13 23.05
C CYS A 63 -1.26 2.65 24.37
N HIS A 64 -1.76 2.17 25.51
CA HIS A 64 -1.23 2.54 26.81
C HIS A 64 0.24 2.15 26.97
N LYS A 65 0.65 0.93 26.57
CA LYS A 65 2.05 0.48 26.57
C LYS A 65 2.96 1.38 25.74
N LEU A 66 2.49 1.86 24.58
CA LEU A 66 3.26 2.78 23.74
C LEU A 66 3.45 4.12 24.44
N ILE A 67 2.38 4.66 25.06
CA ILE A 67 2.44 5.94 25.79
C ILE A 67 3.34 5.83 27.02
N THR A 68 3.21 4.77 27.82
CA THR A 68 4.05 4.58 29.01
C THR A 68 5.52 4.37 28.68
N SER A 69 5.83 3.90 27.46
CA SER A 69 7.21 3.78 26.99
C SER A 69 7.86 5.11 26.59
N MET A 70 7.08 6.20 26.42
CA MET A 70 7.57 7.46 25.87
C MET A 70 8.70 8.12 26.67
N PRO A 71 8.68 8.20 28.01
CA PRO A 71 9.75 8.84 28.77
C PRO A 71 11.13 8.21 28.49
N ARG A 72 11.21 6.87 28.52
CA ARG A 72 12.43 6.13 28.20
C ARG A 72 12.92 6.41 26.77
N ARG A 73 12.03 6.40 25.79
CA ARG A 73 12.37 6.68 24.37
C ARG A 73 12.93 8.09 24.21
N ILE A 74 12.37 9.07 24.92
CA ILE A 74 12.85 10.46 24.91
C ILE A 74 14.26 10.53 25.53
N GLU A 75 14.48 9.88 26.68
CA GLU A 75 15.80 9.81 27.32
C GLU A 75 16.85 9.19 26.39
N ALA A 76 16.50 8.11 25.69
CA ALA A 76 17.37 7.47 24.71
C ALA A 76 17.78 8.44 23.59
N VAL A 77 16.83 9.22 23.06
CA VAL A 77 17.09 10.21 22.00
C VAL A 77 17.96 11.36 22.51
N ILE A 78 17.74 11.83 23.75
CA ILE A 78 18.58 12.86 24.38
C ILE A 78 20.02 12.36 24.53
N LYS A 79 20.21 11.14 25.04
CA LYS A 79 21.52 10.51 25.18
C LYS A 79 22.22 10.32 23.83
N ALA A 80 21.45 9.96 22.81
CA ALA A 80 21.92 9.80 21.44
C ALA A 80 22.14 11.15 20.70
N LYS A 81 21.90 12.29 21.36
CA LYS A 81 22.00 13.64 20.76
C LYS A 81 21.16 13.77 19.48
N GLY A 82 19.97 13.15 19.46
CA GLY A 82 19.06 13.17 18.32
C GLY A 82 19.31 12.09 17.25
N ALA A 83 20.32 11.24 17.41
CA ALA A 83 20.55 10.11 16.50
C ALA A 83 19.51 8.98 16.71
N PRO A 84 19.32 8.06 15.74
CA PRO A 84 18.38 6.94 15.86
C PRO A 84 18.65 6.05 17.09
N THR A 85 17.58 5.61 17.74
CA THR A 85 17.60 4.73 18.91
C THR A 85 16.88 3.41 18.62
N THR A 86 17.33 2.29 19.17
CA THR A 86 16.74 0.94 18.97
C THR A 86 15.75 0.54 20.08
N ASP A 87 15.15 1.53 20.73
CA ASP A 87 14.41 1.41 21.98
C ASP A 87 12.94 0.96 21.81
#